data_AF-A0A358Y1M8-F1
#
_entry.id   AF-A0A358Y1M8-F1
#
_cell.length_a   1.000
_cell.length_b   1.000
_cell.length_c   1.000
_cell.angle_alpha   90.00
_cell.angle_beta   90.00
_cell.angle_gamma   90.00
#
_symmetry.space_group_name_H-M   'P 1'
#
loop_
_entity.id
_entity.type
_entity.pdbx_description
1 polymer ?
#
loop_
_entity_poly.entity_id
_entity_poly.type
_entity_poly.pdbx_seq_one_letter_code
_entity_poly.pdbx_strand_id
1 'polypeptide(L)' 'VRIENKTYGVCRVNGTLIPKERLRLVAHATMSIDAKNAQR' A
#
# COMPACT_ATOMS: atom_id res chain seq x y z
N VAL A 1 -3.82 -0.79 13.84
CA VAL A 1 -5.00 -0.76 12.94
C VAL A 1 -4.87 -1.60 11.67
N ARG A 2 -4.00 -1.34 10.67
CA ARG A 2 -4.02 -2.16 9.41
C ARG A 2 -3.54 -3.60 9.56
N ILE A 3 -2.59 -3.85 10.46
CA ILE A 3 -2.05 -5.19 10.75
C ILE A 3 -3.10 -6.03 11.48
N GLU A 4 -3.78 -5.47 12.48
CA GLU A 4 -4.90 -6.11 13.20
C GLU A 4 -6.06 -6.45 12.26
N ASN A 5 -6.39 -5.51 11.35
CA ASN A 5 -7.43 -5.72 10.36
C ASN A 5 -7.01 -6.62 9.19
N LYS A 6 -5.79 -7.18 9.19
CA LYS A 6 -5.23 -8.01 8.11
C LYS A 6 -5.27 -7.36 6.71
N THR A 7 -5.33 -6.03 6.64
CA THR A 7 -5.35 -5.26 5.38
C THR A 7 -3.99 -4.67 5.04
N TYR A 8 -2.95 -5.07 5.78
CA TYR A 8 -1.58 -4.64 5.53
C TYR A 8 -1.09 -5.16 4.17
N GLY A 9 -0.48 -4.28 3.38
CA GLY A 9 -0.05 -4.59 2.02
C GLY A 9 -1.16 -4.52 0.96
N VAL A 10 -2.34 -4.01 1.29
CA VAL A 10 -3.39 -3.70 0.30
C VAL A 10 -3.47 -2.18 0.06
N CYS A 11 -3.64 -1.76 -1.19
CA CYS A 11 -3.79 -0.36 -1.54
C CYS A 11 -5.14 0.18 -1.06
N ARG A 12 -5.14 1.33 -0.39
CA ARG A 12 -6.38 1.99 0.07
C ARG A 12 -7.33 2.39 -1.06
N VAL A 13 -6.80 2.74 -2.23
CA VAL A 13 -7.59 3.31 -3.34
C VAL A 13 -8.06 2.21 -4.29
N ASN A 14 -7.14 1.36 -4.74
CA ASN A 14 -7.42 0.41 -5.82
C ASN A 14 -7.68 -1.01 -5.29
N GLY A 15 -7.51 -1.27 -3.98
CA GLY A 15 -7.59 -2.64 -3.44
C GLY A 15 -6.49 -3.59 -3.93
N THR A 16 -5.49 -3.08 -4.67
CA THR A 16 -4.40 -3.87 -5.24
C THR A 16 -3.38 -4.28 -4.18
N LEU A 17 -2.70 -5.41 -4.40
CA LEU A 17 -1.57 -5.83 -3.58
C LEU A 17 -0.38 -4.88 -3.77
N ILE A 18 0.15 -4.36 -2.66
CA ILE A 18 1.35 -3.53 -2.64
C ILE A 18 2.57 -4.46 -2.73
N PRO A 19 3.50 -4.23 -3.67
CA PRO A 19 4.67 -5.08 -3.83
C PRO A 19 5.54 -5.10 -2.57
N LYS A 20 6.12 -6.27 -2.26
CA LYS A 20 6.92 -6.49 -1.05
C LYS A 20 8.14 -5.56 -0.99
N GLU A 21 8.76 -5.27 -2.13
CA GLU A 21 9.89 -4.35 -2.24
C GLU A 21 9.56 -2.95 -1.73
N ARG A 22 8.35 -2.47 -2.03
CA ARG A 22 7.87 -1.16 -1.56
C ARG A 22 7.61 -1.14 -0.06
N LEU A 23 7.07 -2.23 0.49
CA LEU A 23 6.86 -2.37 1.94
C LEU A 23 8.20 -2.49 2.68
N ARG A 24 9.25 -3.02 2.05
CA ARG A 24 10.62 -3.03 2.61
C ARG A 24 11.25 -1.63 2.59
N LEU A 25 11.06 -0.87 1.51
CA LEU A 25 11.54 0.52 1.41
C LEU A 25 10.79 1.47 2.35
N VAL A 26 9.47 1.33 2.42
CA VAL A 26 8.59 2.21 3.20
C VAL A 26 7.50 1.35 3.86
N ALA A 27 7.72 0.91 5.09
CA ALA A 27 6.82 0.00 5.81
C ALA A 27 5.45 0.62 6.16
N HIS A 28 5.35 1.94 6.24
CA HIS A 28 4.07 2.64 6.50
C HIS A 28 3.30 3.00 5.22
N ALA A 29 3.75 2.54 4.04
CA ALA A 29 3.10 2.85 2.77
C ALA A 29 1.68 2.25 2.70
N THR A 30 0.68 3.11 2.45
CA THR A 30 -0.73 2.71 2.36
C THR A 30 -1.26 2.64 0.93
N MET A 31 -0.50 3.17 -0.04
CA MET A 31 -0.87 3.27 -1.46
C MET A 31 0.16 2.59 -2.36
N SER A 32 -0.31 2.00 -3.46
CA SER A 32 0.55 1.53 -4.55
C SER A 32 1.24 2.71 -5.26
N ILE A 33 2.23 2.42 -6.10
CA ILE A 33 2.95 3.45 -6.88
C ILE A 33 1.98 4.12 -7.84
N ASP A 34 1.20 3.33 -8.57
CA ASP A 34 0.24 3.83 -9.56
C ASP A 34 -0.81 4.73 -8.94
N ALA A 35 -1.38 4.34 -7.79
CA ALA A 35 -2.36 5.16 -7.09
C ALA A 35 -1.74 6.46 -6.55
N LYS A 36 -0.47 6.46 -6.14
CA LYS A 36 0.24 7.67 -5.71
C LYS A 36 0.55 8.59 -6.90
N ASN A 37 0.92 8.03 -8.05
CA ASN A 37 1.20 8.78 -9.27
C ASN A 37 -0.08 9.38 -9.86
N ALA A 38 -1.22 8.68 -9.78
CA ALA A 38 -2.52 9.19 -10.23
C ALA A 38 -3.09 10.30 -9.34
N GLN A 39 -2.62 10.43 -8.11
CA GLN A 39 -3.03 11.49 -7.18
C GLN A 39 -2.21 12.78 -7.35
N ARG A 40 -1.18 12.74 -8.20
CA ARG A 40 -0.26 13.85 -8.44
C ARG A 40 -0.73 14.69 -9.62
#